data_AF-A0A4Q2D3A6-F1
#
_entry.id   AF-A0A4Q2D3A6-F1
#
_cell.length_a   1.000
_cell.length_b   1.000
_cell.length_c   1.000
_cell.angle_alpha   90.00
_cell.angle_beta   90.00
_cell.angle_gamma   90.00
#
_symmetry.space_group_name_H-M   'P 1'
#
loop_
_entity.id
_entity.type
_entity.pdbx_description
1 polymer ?
#
loop_
_entity_poly.entity_id
_entity_poly.type
_entity_poly.pdbx_seq_one_letter_code
_entity_poly.pdbx_strand_id
1 'polypeptide(L)'
;MQNIIECPLNFDSLPVEWEKLPLPELYRGSLQAAVAILPSFFNGADAINDEEVVDFTQNGGWQKINNLLPLLQRKGNWFYLILEHWIEPLEKFADHLKVRKPEAAAVISVWAREWENLYQEYGAAIAAANLI
;
A
#
# COMPACT_ATOMS: atom_id res chain seq x y z
N MET A 1 3.33 -11.43 0.94
CA MET A 1 2.29 -10.72 0.17
C MET A 1 1.01 -11.55 -0.06
N GLN A 2 1.12 -12.89 -0.05
CA GLN A 2 0.03 -13.85 -0.21
C GLN A 2 -1.22 -13.61 0.66
N ASN A 3 -1.07 -13.32 1.96
CA ASN A 3 -2.20 -13.07 2.88
C ASN A 3 -3.13 -11.93 2.43
N ILE A 4 -2.62 -10.96 1.67
CA ILE A 4 -3.44 -9.85 1.14
C ILE A 4 -4.22 -10.31 -0.10
N ILE A 5 -3.60 -11.12 -0.96
CA ILE A 5 -4.24 -11.67 -2.16
C ILE A 5 -5.36 -12.65 -1.79
N GLU A 6 -5.09 -13.55 -0.85
CA GLU A 6 -6.03 -14.58 -0.41
C GLU A 6 -7.06 -14.07 0.59
N CYS A 7 -6.95 -12.81 1.03
CA CYS A 7 -7.90 -12.23 1.97
C CYS A 7 -9.33 -12.27 1.38
N PRO A 8 -10.30 -12.91 2.07
CA PRO A 8 -11.66 -13.12 1.54
C PRO A 8 -12.53 -11.85 1.58
N LEU A 9 -11.92 -10.68 1.80
CA LEU A 9 -12.62 -9.41 1.78
C LEU A 9 -13.06 -9.05 0.37
N ASN A 10 -14.26 -8.48 0.29
CA ASN A 10 -14.67 -7.74 -0.90
C ASN A 10 -14.09 -6.31 -0.84
N PHE A 11 -12.97 -6.11 -1.52
CA PHE A 11 -12.23 -4.85 -1.52
C PHE A 11 -12.99 -3.67 -2.18
N ASP A 12 -14.05 -3.94 -2.94
CA ASP A 12 -14.88 -2.91 -3.57
C ASP A 12 -15.96 -2.34 -2.63
N SER A 13 -16.12 -2.95 -1.44
CA SER A 13 -17.17 -2.60 -0.48
C SER A 13 -16.63 -2.52 0.96
N LEU A 14 -15.38 -2.08 1.11
CA LEU A 14 -14.77 -1.94 2.43
C LEU A 14 -15.48 -0.87 3.26
N PRO A 15 -15.70 -1.11 4.56
CA PRO A 15 -16.16 -0.09 5.48
C PRO A 15 -15.07 0.97 5.67
N VAL A 16 -15.46 2.15 6.16
CA VAL A 16 -14.52 3.27 6.41
C VAL A 16 -13.54 3.00 7.56
N GLU A 17 -13.88 2.11 8.50
CA GLU A 17 -13.11 1.85 9.72
C GLU A 17 -12.58 0.41 9.75
N TRP A 18 -11.33 0.22 10.19
CA TRP A 18 -10.74 -1.12 10.35
C TRP A 18 -11.60 -2.03 11.22
N GLU A 19 -12.12 -1.53 12.34
CA GLU A 19 -12.92 -2.25 13.34
C GLU A 19 -14.26 -2.77 12.79
N LYS A 20 -14.70 -2.27 11.64
CA LYS A 20 -15.94 -2.68 10.96
C LYS A 20 -15.72 -3.72 9.86
N LEU A 21 -14.48 -4.05 9.51
CA LEU A 21 -14.19 -5.11 8.54
C LEU A 21 -14.86 -6.44 8.96
N PRO A 22 -15.46 -7.18 8.02
CA PRO A 22 -16.10 -8.47 8.29
C PRO A 22 -15.07 -9.60 8.42
N LEU A 23 -14.08 -9.41 9.29
CA LEU A 23 -13.04 -10.38 9.61
C LEU A 23 -12.99 -10.62 11.13
N PRO A 24 -12.62 -11.82 11.59
CA PRO A 24 -12.31 -12.01 13.00
C PRO A 24 -11.15 -11.10 13.42
N GLU A 25 -11.14 -10.66 14.68
CA GLU A 25 -10.20 -9.66 15.21
C GLU A 25 -8.74 -9.99 14.92
N LEU A 26 -8.33 -11.25 15.11
CA LEU A 26 -6.97 -11.72 14.82
C LEU A 26 -6.59 -11.52 13.35
N TYR A 27 -7.46 -11.89 12.42
CA TYR A 27 -7.20 -11.73 10.98
C TYR A 27 -7.13 -10.26 10.56
N ARG A 28 -7.99 -9.43 11.15
CA ARG A 28 -7.99 -7.99 10.95
C ARG A 28 -6.67 -7.37 11.41
N GLY A 29 -6.21 -7.73 12.62
CA GLY A 29 -4.92 -7.29 13.16
C GLY A 29 -3.74 -7.77 12.32
N SER A 30 -3.76 -9.03 11.85
CA SER A 30 -2.73 -9.56 10.94
C SER A 30 -2.71 -8.84 9.60
N LEU A 31 -3.87 -8.53 9.01
CA LEU A 31 -3.94 -7.78 7.75
C LEU A 31 -3.42 -6.36 7.93
N GLN A 32 -3.82 -5.68 9.01
CA GLN A 32 -3.34 -4.34 9.34
C GLN A 32 -1.81 -4.32 9.50
N ALA A 33 -1.27 -5.27 10.27
CA ALA A 33 0.17 -5.40 10.46
C ALA A 33 0.89 -5.67 9.13
N ALA A 34 0.35 -6.56 8.29
CA ALA A 34 0.91 -6.90 6.99
C ALA A 34 1.00 -5.68 6.06
N VAL A 35 -0.05 -4.85 5.99
CA VAL A 35 -0.01 -3.59 5.21
C VAL A 35 1.00 -2.61 5.81
N ALA A 36 1.02 -2.44 7.14
CA ALA A 36 1.93 -1.49 7.78
C ALA A 36 3.42 -1.84 7.60
N ILE A 37 3.76 -3.13 7.60
CA ILE A 37 5.16 -3.59 7.53
C ILE A 37 5.67 -3.80 6.10
N LEU A 38 4.78 -4.03 5.12
CA LEU A 38 5.20 -4.40 3.76
C LEU A 38 6.25 -3.46 3.12
N PRO A 39 6.18 -2.13 3.27
CA PRO A 39 7.20 -1.22 2.71
C PRO A 39 8.63 -1.51 3.17
N SER A 40 8.79 -1.97 4.41
CA SER A 40 10.11 -2.28 4.96
C SER A 40 10.82 -3.42 4.22
N PHE A 41 10.05 -4.33 3.60
CA PHE A 41 10.57 -5.43 2.81
C PHE A 41 11.04 -5.00 1.40
N PHE A 42 10.55 -3.89 0.86
CA PHE A 42 10.98 -3.37 -0.45
C PHE A 42 12.37 -2.73 -0.42
N ASN A 43 12.82 -2.29 0.76
CA ASN A 43 14.16 -1.73 0.96
C ASN A 43 15.26 -2.79 1.10
N GLY A 44 14.91 -4.07 1.22
CA GLY A 44 15.87 -5.18 1.36
C GLY A 44 16.07 -5.93 0.04
N ALA A 45 17.31 -6.03 -0.43
CA ALA A 45 17.64 -6.65 -1.73
C ALA A 45 17.23 -8.13 -1.86
N ASP A 46 17.06 -8.85 -0.74
CA ASP A 46 16.79 -10.30 -0.73
C ASP A 46 15.47 -10.68 -0.04
N ALA A 47 14.66 -9.70 0.39
CA ALA A 47 13.54 -9.98 1.28
C ALA A 47 12.28 -10.44 0.55
N ILE A 48 12.14 -10.08 -0.74
CA ILE A 48 10.99 -10.46 -1.57
C ILE A 48 11.51 -11.04 -2.89
N ASN A 49 10.97 -12.21 -3.26
CA ASN A 49 11.31 -12.88 -4.50
C ASN A 49 10.57 -12.23 -5.69
N ASP A 50 11.22 -12.17 -6.86
CA ASP A 50 10.65 -11.55 -8.06
C ASP A 50 9.35 -12.19 -8.55
N GLU A 51 9.23 -13.52 -8.48
CA GLU A 51 8.00 -14.25 -8.83
C GLU A 51 6.88 -13.95 -7.84
N GLU A 52 7.16 -13.83 -6.53
CA GLU A 52 6.12 -13.43 -5.55
C GLU A 52 5.56 -12.04 -5.89
N VAL A 53 6.42 -11.12 -6.36
CA VAL A 53 6.01 -9.78 -6.77
C VAL A 53 5.21 -9.81 -8.06
N VAL A 54 5.63 -10.62 -9.04
CA VAL A 54 4.91 -10.79 -10.29
C VAL A 54 3.51 -11.35 -10.01
N ASP A 55 3.42 -12.42 -9.22
CA ASP A 55 2.15 -13.03 -8.84
C ASP A 55 1.27 -12.04 -8.07
N PHE A 56 1.85 -11.31 -7.11
CA PHE A 56 1.11 -10.29 -6.38
C PHE A 56 0.57 -9.19 -7.31
N THR A 57 1.38 -8.76 -8.27
CA THR A 57 1.02 -7.72 -9.24
C THR A 57 -0.11 -8.20 -10.14
N GLN A 58 0.01 -9.41 -10.70
CA GLN A 58 -0.98 -9.99 -11.61
C GLN A 58 -2.31 -10.30 -10.93
N ASN A 59 -2.29 -10.61 -9.63
CA ASN A 59 -3.49 -10.89 -8.85
C ASN A 59 -4.12 -9.64 -8.20
N GLY A 60 -3.78 -8.45 -8.69
CA GLY A 60 -4.39 -7.19 -8.25
C GLY A 60 -3.98 -6.75 -6.84
N GLY A 61 -2.85 -7.24 -6.32
CA GLY A 61 -2.40 -6.96 -4.97
C GLY A 61 -2.23 -5.47 -4.66
N TRP A 62 -1.73 -4.69 -5.63
CA TRP A 62 -1.57 -3.24 -5.48
C TRP A 62 -2.91 -2.51 -5.33
N GLN A 63 -3.94 -2.91 -6.08
CA GLN A 63 -5.29 -2.38 -5.93
C GLN A 63 -5.86 -2.73 -4.55
N LYS A 64 -5.61 -3.95 -4.05
CA LYS A 64 -6.01 -4.34 -2.68
C LYS A 64 -5.31 -3.49 -1.62
N ILE A 65 -4.02 -3.22 -1.77
CA ILE A 65 -3.30 -2.29 -0.88
C ILE A 65 -3.93 -0.90 -0.95
N ASN A 66 -4.15 -0.38 -2.15
CA ASN A 66 -4.76 0.93 -2.34
C ASN A 66 -6.11 1.06 -1.62
N ASN A 67 -6.93 0.01 -1.62
CA ASN A 67 -8.22 0.02 -0.92
C ASN A 67 -8.05 -0.10 0.61
N LEU A 68 -6.97 -0.70 1.11
CA LEU A 68 -6.68 -0.83 2.55
C LEU A 68 -5.98 0.39 3.15
N LEU A 69 -5.17 1.12 2.38
CA LEU A 69 -4.41 2.27 2.86
C LEU A 69 -5.30 3.34 3.52
N PRO A 70 -6.44 3.76 2.94
CA PRO A 70 -7.34 4.72 3.57
C PRO A 70 -7.88 4.26 4.91
N LEU A 71 -8.05 2.94 5.10
CA LEU A 71 -8.54 2.42 6.38
C LEU A 71 -7.53 2.68 7.49
N LEU A 72 -6.22 2.64 7.18
CA LEU A 72 -5.16 2.90 8.17
C LEU A 72 -5.16 4.35 8.67
N GLN A 73 -5.99 5.22 8.08
CA GLN A 73 -6.28 6.54 8.60
C GLN A 73 -6.92 6.45 9.99
N ARG A 74 -6.06 6.40 11.01
CA ARG A 74 -6.47 6.82 12.36
C ARG A 74 -6.62 8.34 12.34
N LYS A 75 -7.52 8.88 13.17
CA LYS A 75 -7.75 10.34 13.31
C LYS A 75 -6.40 11.12 13.28
N GLY A 76 -6.25 12.07 12.35
CA GLY A 76 -5.08 12.96 12.22
C GLY A 76 -4.18 12.67 11.00
N ASN A 77 -2.94 13.16 11.02
CA ASN A 77 -1.97 13.13 9.91
C ASN A 77 -1.34 11.74 9.64
N TRP A 78 -1.90 10.67 10.21
CA TRP A 78 -1.33 9.31 10.10
C TRP A 78 -1.33 8.76 8.69
N PHE A 79 -2.37 9.06 7.90
CA PHE A 79 -2.45 8.62 6.50
C PHE A 79 -1.32 9.21 5.64
N TYR A 80 -0.95 10.48 5.88
CA TYR A 80 0.15 11.14 5.20
C TYR A 80 1.50 10.44 5.46
N LEU A 81 1.78 10.12 6.74
CA LEU A 81 2.99 9.39 7.13
C LEU A 81 3.03 7.97 6.53
N ILE A 82 1.88 7.32 6.40
CA ILE A 82 1.78 6.01 5.77
C ILE A 82 2.13 6.12 4.28
N LEU A 83 1.54 7.07 3.54
CA LEU A 83 1.86 7.24 2.11
C LEU A 83 3.35 7.52 1.90
N GLU A 84 3.94 8.43 2.68
CA GLU A 84 5.38 8.71 2.64
C GLU A 84 6.22 7.43 2.86
N HIS A 85 5.82 6.60 3.83
CA HIS A 85 6.51 5.34 4.12
C HIS A 85 6.40 4.30 3.01
N TRP A 86 5.38 4.40 2.14
CA TRP A 86 5.18 3.48 1.02
C TRP A 86 5.88 3.95 -0.26
N ILE A 87 5.82 5.24 -0.58
CA ILE A 87 6.24 5.78 -1.88
C ILE A 87 7.74 5.51 -2.15
N GLU A 88 8.63 6.01 -1.30
CA GLU A 88 10.07 5.92 -1.55
C GLU A 88 10.58 4.47 -1.65
N PRO A 89 10.22 3.53 -0.74
CA PRO A 89 10.63 2.14 -0.88
C PRO A 89 10.09 1.48 -2.15
N LEU A 90 8.85 1.81 -2.53
CA LEU A 90 8.19 1.20 -3.68
C LEU A 90 8.80 1.67 -5.00
N GLU A 91 9.17 2.95 -5.11
CA GLU A 91 9.87 3.50 -6.28
C GLU A 91 11.24 2.84 -6.47
N LYS A 92 12.06 2.79 -5.42
CA LYS A 92 13.37 2.13 -5.46
C LYS A 92 13.24 0.66 -5.85
N PHE A 93 12.24 -0.01 -5.30
CA PHE A 93 11.97 -1.40 -5.62
C PHE A 93 11.57 -1.59 -7.09
N ALA A 94 10.71 -0.71 -7.63
CA ALA A 94 10.35 -0.73 -9.05
C ALA A 94 11.58 -0.53 -9.96
N ASP A 95 12.47 0.40 -9.62
CA ASP A 95 13.70 0.64 -10.37
C ASP A 95 14.63 -0.58 -10.39
N HIS A 96 14.79 -1.25 -9.25
CA HIS A 96 15.55 -2.51 -9.17
C HIS A 96 14.87 -3.64 -9.96
N LEU A 97 13.55 -3.71 -9.93
CA LEU A 97 12.77 -4.74 -10.60
C LEU A 97 12.77 -4.55 -12.12
N LYS A 98 12.91 -3.31 -12.61
CA LYS A 98 12.84 -2.95 -14.04
C LYS A 98 13.78 -3.74 -14.94
N VAL A 99 14.95 -4.14 -14.42
CA VAL A 99 15.94 -4.95 -15.16
C VAL A 99 15.50 -6.41 -15.29
N ARG A 100 14.78 -6.93 -14.29
CA ARG A 100 14.47 -8.37 -14.16
C ARG A 100 13.04 -8.73 -14.54
N LYS A 101 12.07 -7.87 -14.20
CA LYS A 101 10.62 -8.03 -14.45
C LYS A 101 10.01 -6.67 -14.85
N PRO A 102 10.28 -6.17 -16.07
CA PRO A 102 9.90 -4.83 -16.49
C PRO A 102 8.39 -4.56 -16.48
N GLU A 103 7.56 -5.56 -16.76
CA GLU A 103 6.10 -5.43 -16.73
C GLU A 103 5.58 -5.21 -15.31
N ALA A 104 6.09 -5.98 -14.34
CA ALA A 104 5.73 -5.80 -12.94
C ALA A 104 6.23 -4.44 -12.42
N ALA A 105 7.45 -4.06 -12.76
CA ALA A 105 8.01 -2.75 -12.42
C ALA A 105 7.15 -1.61 -12.95
N ALA A 106 6.67 -1.70 -14.19
CA ALA A 106 5.82 -0.67 -14.79
C ALA A 106 4.50 -0.48 -14.02
N VAL A 107 3.85 -1.57 -13.60
CA VAL A 107 2.62 -1.50 -12.79
C VAL A 107 2.91 -0.87 -11.43
N ILE A 108 3.99 -1.27 -10.77
CA ILE A 108 4.40 -0.72 -9.47
C ILE A 108 4.66 0.79 -9.58
N SER A 109 5.38 1.24 -10.60
CA SER A 109 5.65 2.66 -10.82
C SER A 109 4.38 3.49 -11.04
N VAL A 110 3.33 2.93 -11.65
CA VAL A 110 2.03 3.61 -11.78
C VAL A 110 1.42 3.85 -10.39
N TRP A 111 1.37 2.83 -9.55
CA TRP A 111 0.84 2.96 -8.19
C TRP A 111 1.66 3.89 -7.30
N ALA A 112 2.99 3.81 -7.37
CA ALA A 112 3.86 4.71 -6.63
C ALA A 112 3.57 6.18 -6.97
N ARG A 113 3.40 6.49 -8.27
CA ARG A 113 3.04 7.83 -8.74
C ARG A 113 1.65 8.27 -8.32
N GLU A 114 0.66 7.37 -8.39
CA GLU A 114 -0.70 7.69 -7.91
C GLU A 114 -0.69 8.04 -6.42
N TRP A 115 0.06 7.30 -5.61
CA TRP A 115 0.20 7.58 -4.18
C TRP A 115 1.01 8.84 -3.90
N GLU A 116 2.03 9.13 -4.69
CA GLU A 116 2.76 10.41 -4.64
C GLU A 116 1.83 11.60 -4.91
N ASN A 117 1.01 11.53 -5.96
CA ASN A 117 0.03 12.57 -6.26
C ASN A 117 -0.95 12.78 -5.09
N LEU A 118 -1.49 11.69 -4.54
CA LEU A 118 -2.36 11.75 -3.36
C LEU A 118 -1.65 12.39 -2.16
N TYR A 119 -0.40 12.03 -1.91
CA TYR A 119 0.41 12.59 -0.84
C TYR A 119 0.58 14.11 -0.97
N GLN A 120 0.88 14.61 -2.18
CA GLN A 120 1.00 16.04 -2.45
C GLN A 120 -0.33 16.77 -2.29
N GLU A 121 -1.44 16.20 -2.80
CA GLU A 121 -2.79 16.77 -2.65
C GLU A 121 -3.20 16.89 -1.17
N TYR A 122 -2.96 15.84 -0.37
CA TYR A 122 -3.22 15.86 1.07
C TYR A 122 -2.34 16.88 1.80
N GLY A 123 -1.06 16.96 1.46
CA GLY A 123 -0.13 17.94 2.03
C GLY A 123 -0.60 19.38 1.76
N ALA A 124 -1.02 19.67 0.53
CA ALA A 124 -1.56 20.98 0.15
C ALA A 124 -2.85 21.33 0.92
N ALA A 125 -3.76 20.36 1.10
CA ALA A 125 -4.99 20.55 1.85
C ALA A 125 -4.75 20.85 3.33
N ILE A 126 -3.80 20.15 3.97
CA ILE A 126 -3.40 20.40 5.36
C ILE A 126 -2.77 21.79 5.51
N ALA A 127 -1.87 22.17 4.60
CA ALA A 127 -1.24 23.49 4.61
C ALA A 127 -2.29 24.62 4.47
N ALA A 128 -3.27 24.46 3.58
CA ALA A 128 -4.36 25.41 3.41
C ALA A 128 -5.27 25.51 4.65
N ALA A 129 -5.57 24.40 5.31
CA ALA A 129 -6.40 24.38 6.51
C ALA A 129 -5.73 25.03 7.74
N ASN A 130 -4.40 25.05 7.81
CA ASN A 130 -3.64 25.68 8.90
C ASN A 130 -3.35 27.18 8.68
N LEU A 131 -3.81 27.76 7.56
CA LEU A 131 -3.63 29.17 7.20
C LEU A 131 -4.90 30.03 7.42
N ILE A 132 -5.97 29.45 7.99
CA ILE A 132 -7.24 30.10 8.36
C ILE A 132 -7.37 30.13 9.89
#